data_AF-A0A1C5W3Y8-F1
#
_entry.id   AF-A0A1C5W3Y8-F1
#
_cell.length_a   1.000
_cell.length_b   1.000
_cell.length_c   1.000
_cell.angle_alpha   90.00
_cell.angle_beta   90.00
_cell.angle_gamma   90.00
#
_symmetry.space_group_name_H-M   'P 1'
#
loop_
_entity.id
_entity.type
_entity.pdbx_description
1 polymer ?
#
loop_
_entity_poly.entity_id
_entity_poly.type
_entity_poly.pdbx_seq_one_letter_code
_entity_poly.pdbx_strand_id
1 'polypeptide(L)'
;MTVKEMKRFLDKFPEEQDVVVIAVRPQARKKYNVTGLVMLTELAYPVIGVELGAAHEFDEQERACAEADERTAQWSEHFKNRFNRIV
;
A
#
# COMPACT_ATOMS: atom_id res chain seq x y z
N MET A 1 3.12 -11.25 -4.11
CA MET A 1 4.29 -10.86 -3.31
C MET A 1 4.60 -12.00 -2.35
N THR A 2 5.76 -12.61 -2.49
CA THR A 2 6.31 -13.64 -1.60
C THR A 2 7.18 -13.00 -0.51
N VAL A 3 7.52 -13.75 0.54
CA VAL A 3 8.45 -13.30 1.59
C VAL A 3 9.81 -12.90 1.00
N LYS A 4 10.31 -13.68 0.02
CA LYS A 4 11.57 -13.40 -0.67
C LYS A 4 11.54 -12.08 -1.43
N GLU A 5 10.43 -11.80 -2.12
CA GLU A 5 10.23 -10.54 -2.83
C GLU A 5 10.13 -9.36 -1.86
N MET A 6 9.41 -9.53 -0.74
CA MET A 6 9.28 -8.50 0.29
C MET A 6 10.64 -8.17 0.91
N LYS A 7 11.44 -9.17 1.32
CA LYS A 7 12.79 -8.93 1.87
C LYS A 7 13.67 -8.13 0.91
N ARG A 8 13.74 -8.55 -0.36
CA ARG A 8 14.48 -7.82 -1.41
C ARG A 8 14.00 -6.39 -1.64
N PHE A 9 12.72 -6.13 -1.40
CA PHE A 9 12.18 -4.78 -1.48
C PHE A 9 12.60 -3.94 -0.26
N LEU A 10 12.48 -4.50 0.94
CA LEU A 10 12.85 -3.84 2.20
C LEU A 10 14.36 -3.60 2.32
N ASP A 11 15.21 -4.48 1.80
CA ASP A 11 16.68 -4.34 1.79
C ASP A 11 17.17 -3.08 1.03
N LYS A 12 16.28 -2.38 0.30
CA LYS A 12 16.58 -1.11 -0.39
C LYS A 12 16.48 0.12 0.51
N PHE A 13 15.94 -0.03 1.72
CA PHE A 13 15.70 1.05 2.66
C PHE A 13 16.57 0.84 3.92
N PRO A 14 16.89 1.89 4.70
CA PRO A 14 17.56 1.77 5.99
C PRO A 14 16.82 0.82 6.94
N GLU A 15 17.56 0.00 7.68
CA GLU A 15 16.99 -1.02 8.59
C GLU A 15 16.08 -0.41 9.68
N GLU A 16 16.43 0.79 10.16
CA GLU A 16 15.69 1.51 11.20
C GLU A 16 14.53 2.37 10.64
N GLN A 17 14.24 2.30 9.33
CA GLN A 17 13.14 3.05 8.74
C GLN A 17 11.79 2.37 9.02
N ASP A 18 10.83 3.14 9.53
CA ASP A 18 9.47 2.66 9.76
C ASP A 18 8.79 2.18 8.46
N VAL A 19 8.06 1.07 8.57
CA VAL A 19 7.20 0.57 7.49
C VAL A 19 5.86 1.27 7.54
N VAL A 20 5.57 2.07 6.51
CA VAL A 20 4.27 2.71 6.34
C VAL A 20 3.36 1.85 5.46
N VAL A 21 2.17 1.55 5.95
CA VAL A 21 1.13 0.84 5.20
C VAL A 21 -0.02 1.79 4.93
N ILE A 22 -0.45 1.86 3.67
CA ILE A 22 -1.65 2.57 3.24
C ILE A 22 -2.71 1.55 2.84
N ALA A 23 -3.96 1.83 3.20
CA ALA A 23 -5.09 1.03 2.78
C ALA A 23 -5.92 1.84 1.78
N VAL A 24 -6.00 1.36 0.55
CA VAL A 24 -6.68 2.05 -0.55
C VAL A 24 -7.51 1.08 -1.39
N ARG A 25 -8.62 1.59 -1.94
CA ARG A 25 -9.43 0.95 -2.97
C ARG A 25 -9.52 1.90 -4.17
N PRO A 26 -8.51 1.91 -5.04
CA PRO A 26 -8.40 2.94 -6.08
C PRO A 26 -9.59 2.96 -7.03
N GLN A 27 -10.12 1.82 -7.47
CA GLN A 27 -11.30 1.75 -8.33
C GLN A 27 -12.56 2.40 -7.74
N ALA A 28 -12.66 2.44 -6.41
CA ALA A 28 -13.74 3.12 -5.70
C ALA A 28 -13.37 4.54 -5.26
N ARG A 29 -12.14 5.00 -5.57
CA ARG A 29 -11.53 6.27 -5.14
C ARG A 29 -11.60 6.46 -3.62
N LYS A 30 -11.36 5.38 -2.87
CA LYS A 30 -11.38 5.39 -1.39
C LYS A 30 -10.01 5.12 -0.81
N LYS A 31 -9.63 5.89 0.21
CA LYS A 31 -8.52 5.58 1.14
C LYS A 31 -9.06 5.38 2.55
N TYR A 32 -8.39 4.58 3.35
CA TYR A 32 -8.80 4.27 4.71
C TYR A 32 -7.73 4.73 5.68
N ASN A 33 -8.14 5.29 6.80
CA ASN A 33 -7.22 5.56 7.90
C ASN A 33 -6.69 4.23 8.43
N VAL A 34 -5.38 4.06 8.49
CA VAL A 34 -4.77 2.94 9.20
C VAL A 34 -4.58 3.36 10.64
N THR A 35 -5.29 2.69 11.56
CA THR A 35 -5.25 3.02 12.99
C THR A 35 -4.29 2.15 13.78
N GLY A 36 -3.84 1.04 13.19
CA GLY A 36 -2.93 0.10 13.83
C GLY A 36 -2.43 -0.97 12.85
N LEU A 37 -1.27 -1.53 13.19
CA LEU A 37 -0.71 -2.71 12.55
C LEU A 37 -0.54 -3.80 13.60
N VAL A 38 -0.96 -5.01 13.26
CA VAL A 38 -0.88 -6.18 14.13
C VAL A 38 -0.12 -7.27 13.41
N MET A 39 0.93 -7.80 14.03
CA MET A 39 1.63 -8.99 13.51
C MET A 39 1.14 -10.23 14.25
N LEU A 40 0.69 -11.24 13.50
CA LEU A 40 0.31 -12.53 14.09
C LEU A 40 1.50 -13.48 14.02
N THR A 41 2.27 -13.56 15.10
CA THR A 41 3.57 -14.26 15.15
C THR A 41 3.44 -15.77 15.36
N GLU A 42 2.31 -16.24 15.91
CA GLU A 42 2.11 -17.65 16.27
C GLU A 42 1.58 -18.51 15.12
N LEU A 43 1.43 -17.93 13.92
CA LEU A 43 0.93 -18.65 12.75
C LEU A 43 2.08 -19.24 11.93
N ALA A 44 1.83 -20.37 11.25
CA ALA A 44 2.82 -21.03 10.39
C ALA A 44 3.22 -20.21 9.14
N TYR A 45 2.61 -19.04 8.93
CA TYR A 45 2.84 -18.15 7.81
C TYR A 45 2.75 -16.68 8.29
N PRO A 46 3.50 -15.76 7.66
CA PRO A 46 3.55 -14.36 8.09
C PRO A 46 2.23 -13.65 7.78
N VAL A 47 1.54 -13.20 8.82
CA VAL A 47 0.31 -12.41 8.69
C VAL A 47 0.49 -11.05 9.35
N ILE A 48 0.19 -10.02 8.57
CA ILE A 48 0.11 -8.63 9.02
C ILE A 48 -1.36 -8.21 8.90
N GLY A 49 -1.99 -7.97 10.03
CA GLY A 49 -3.30 -7.33 10.13
C GLY A 49 -3.16 -5.81 10.06
N VAL A 50 -4.10 -5.18 9.37
CA VAL A 50 -4.21 -3.71 9.28
C VAL A 50 -5.57 -3.33 9.85
N GLU A 51 -5.56 -2.53 10.91
CA GLU A 51 -6.79 -1.97 11.46
C GLU A 51 -7.20 -0.75 10.64
N LEU A 52 -8.44 -0.80 10.11
CA LEU A 52 -8.98 0.24 9.26
C LEU A 52 -9.99 1.08 10.03
N GLY A 53 -9.73 2.38 10.06
CA GLY A 53 -10.66 3.41 10.50
C GLY A 53 -11.55 3.90 9.35
N ALA A 54 -11.97 5.17 9.46
CA ALA A 54 -12.86 5.80 8.49
C ALA A 54 -12.31 5.78 7.06
N ALA A 55 -13.23 5.62 6.11
CA ALA A 55 -12.95 5.75 4.68
C ALA A 55 -13.10 7.22 4.25
N HIS A 56 -12.18 7.68 3.41
CA HIS A 56 -12.15 9.01 2.82
C HIS A 56 -12.13 8.90 1.30
N GLU A 57 -12.65 9.91 0.63
CA GLU A 57 -12.45 10.05 -0.80
C GLU A 57 -10.98 10.33 -1.11
N PHE A 58 -10.55 9.92 -2.29
CA PHE A 58 -9.30 10.39 -2.85
C PHE A 58 -9.37 11.90 -3.10
N ASP A 59 -8.28 12.59 -2.82
CA ASP A 59 -8.09 13.97 -3.26
C ASP A 59 -7.85 14.05 -4.78
N GLU A 60 -7.77 15.27 -5.32
CA GLU A 60 -7.62 15.50 -6.77
C GLU A 60 -6.38 14.81 -7.35
N GLN A 61 -5.27 14.80 -6.62
CA GLN A 61 -4.02 14.20 -7.07
C GLN A 61 -4.08 12.67 -7.02
N GLU A 62 -4.62 12.10 -5.96
CA GLU A 62 -4.84 10.66 -5.81
C GLU A 62 -5.78 10.11 -6.89
N ARG A 63 -6.84 10.86 -7.23
CA ARG A 63 -7.76 10.52 -8.33
C ARG A 63 -7.05 10.54 -9.68
N ALA A 64 -6.30 11.61 -9.97
CA ALA A 64 -5.56 11.74 -11.22
C ALA A 64 -4.52 10.61 -11.40
N CYS A 65 -3.85 10.21 -10.32
CA CYS A 65 -2.93 9.07 -10.35
C CYS A 65 -3.68 7.77 -10.70
N ALA A 66 -4.76 7.46 -9.97
CA ALA A 66 -5.56 6.27 -10.21
C ALA A 66 -6.08 6.20 -11.66
N GLU A 67 -6.56 7.31 -12.22
CA GLU A 67 -7.06 7.38 -13.60
C GLU A 67 -5.95 7.20 -14.64
N ALA A 68 -4.77 7.80 -14.42
CA ALA A 68 -3.63 7.62 -15.30
C ALA A 68 -3.17 6.16 -15.33
N ASP A 69 -3.14 5.51 -14.16
CA ASP A 69 -2.72 4.11 -14.03
C ASP A 69 -3.74 3.15 -14.66
N GLU A 70 -5.05 3.45 -14.57
CA GLU A 70 -6.12 2.68 -15.22
C GLU A 70 -6.07 2.74 -16.75
N ARG A 71 -5.58 3.86 -17.32
CA ARG A 71 -5.40 4.02 -18.76
C ARG A 71 -4.23 3.21 -19.32
N THR A 72 -3.31 2.77 -18.46
CA THR A 72 -2.24 1.84 -18.84
C THR A 72 -2.74 0.41 -18.62
N ALA A 73 -2.61 -0.48 -19.60
CA ALA A 73 -3.04 -1.89 -19.50
C ALA A 73 -2.28 -2.74 -18.44
N GLN A 74 -1.55 -2.09 -17.54
CA GLN A 74 -0.73 -2.66 -16.46
C GLN A 74 -1.01 -1.94 -15.12
N TRP A 75 -2.29 -1.72 -14.83
CA TRP A 75 -2.83 -1.03 -13.64
C TRP A 75 -2.16 -1.40 -12.31
N SER A 76 -1.74 -2.66 -12.12
CA SER A 76 -1.22 -3.16 -10.84
C SER A 76 0.24 -2.81 -10.53
N GLU A 77 1.08 -2.57 -11.54
CA GLU A 77 2.51 -2.26 -11.36
C GLU A 77 2.80 -0.76 -11.43
N HIS A 78 2.08 0.00 -12.28
CA HIS A 78 2.30 1.44 -12.45
C HIS A 78 1.86 2.25 -11.23
N PHE A 79 0.66 1.95 -10.68
CA PHE A 79 0.10 2.62 -9.50
C PHE A 79 0.98 2.47 -8.26
N LYS A 80 1.50 1.26 -8.01
CA LYS A 80 2.39 0.99 -6.87
C LYS A 80 3.68 1.81 -6.92
N ASN A 81 4.24 2.02 -8.12
CA ASN A 81 5.49 2.73 -8.30
C ASN A 81 5.35 4.26 -8.22
N ARG A 82 4.20 4.82 -8.63
CA ARG A 82 3.95 6.28 -8.55
C ARG A 82 3.41 6.72 -7.20
N PHE A 83 2.55 5.93 -6.56
CA PHE A 83 2.01 6.28 -5.25
C PHE A 83 3.12 6.42 -4.20
N ASN A 84 4.10 5.50 -4.17
CA ASN A 84 5.27 5.55 -3.28
C ASN A 84 6.23 6.76 -3.50
N ARG A 85 6.00 7.60 -4.52
CA ARG A 85 6.77 8.83 -4.75
C ARG A 85 6.06 10.09 -4.27
N ILE A 86 4.78 9.99 -3.93
CA ILE A 86 3.92 11.12 -3.58
C ILE A 86 3.66 11.16 -2.08
N VAL A 87 3.58 10.00 -1.41
CA VAL A 87 3.61 9.88 0.06
C VAL A 87 5.02 9.95 0.62
#